data_AF-K1UI71-F1
#
_entry.id   AF-K1UI71-F1
#
_cell.length_a   1.000
_cell.length_b   1.000
_cell.length_c   1.000
_cell.angle_alpha   90.00
_cell.angle_beta   90.00
_cell.angle_gamma   90.00
#
_symmetry.space_group_name_H-M   'P 1'
#
loop_
_entity.id
_entity.type
_entity.pdbx_description
1 polymer ?
#
loop_
_entity_poly.entity_id
_entity_poly.type
_entity_poly.pdbx_seq_one_letter_code
_entity_poly.pdbx_strand_id
1 'polypeptide(L)'
;MAGVPKAVTQRANEILKKIERKNVLVNKAQEKEDKKQVSGQLDLYNFKLAEIAHELDKVNVNELTPIEALNTLVKIKEEIKG
;
A
#
# COMPACT_ATOMS: atom_id res chain seq x y z
N MET A 1 0.31 -40.70 -30.21
CA MET A 1 0.73 -39.94 -29.02
C MET A 1 1.96 -39.15 -29.44
N ALA A 2 1.84 -37.82 -29.57
CA ALA A 2 2.92 -36.97 -30.05
C ALA A 2 4.20 -37.23 -29.22
N GLY A 3 5.30 -37.55 -29.89
CA GLY A 3 6.55 -38.05 -29.31
C GLY A 3 7.35 -37.01 -28.54
N VAL A 4 6.70 -36.30 -27.62
CA VAL A 4 7.36 -35.35 -26.73
C VAL A 4 8.26 -36.12 -25.77
N PRO A 5 9.58 -35.85 -25.75
CA PRO A 5 10.51 -36.55 -24.88
C PRO A 5 10.08 -36.43 -23.41
N LYS A 6 10.16 -37.54 -22.65
CA LYS A 6 9.78 -37.58 -21.23
C LYS A 6 10.49 -36.51 -20.38
N ALA A 7 11.71 -36.12 -20.76
CA ALA A 7 12.44 -35.04 -20.12
C ALA A 7 11.74 -33.67 -20.23
N VAL A 8 11.08 -33.41 -21.36
CA VAL A 8 10.35 -32.16 -21.60
C VAL A 8 9.07 -32.11 -20.78
N THR A 9 8.34 -33.24 -20.68
CA THR A 9 7.11 -33.31 -19.87
C THR A 9 7.41 -33.22 -18.38
N GLN A 10 8.51 -33.84 -17.91
CA GLN A 10 8.97 -33.71 -16.53
C GLN A 10 9.34 -32.25 -16.20
N ARG A 11 10.13 -31.60 -17.05
CA ARG A 11 10.52 -30.20 -16.86
C ARG A 11 9.32 -29.26 -16.87
N ALA A 12 8.34 -29.49 -17.75
CA ALA A 12 7.10 -28.72 -17.78
C ALA A 12 6.31 -28.85 -16.45
N ASN A 13 6.20 -30.07 -15.91
CA ASN A 13 5.54 -30.31 -14.62
C ASN A 13 6.25 -29.63 -13.45
N GLU A 14 7.57 -29.58 -13.45
CA GLU A 14 8.33 -28.88 -12.41
C GLU A 14 8.13 -27.36 -12.47
N ILE A 15 8.11 -26.79 -13.68
CA ILE A 15 7.85 -25.36 -13.89
C ILE A 15 6.43 -25.03 -13.42
N LEU A 16 5.44 -25.85 -13.78
CA LEU A 16 4.04 -25.68 -13.37
C LEU A 16 3.91 -25.69 -11.84
N LYS A 17 4.51 -26.67 -11.15
CA LYS A 17 4.53 -26.72 -9.67
C LYS A 17 5.19 -25.49 -9.04
N LYS A 18 6.24 -24.94 -9.65
CA LYS A 18 6.90 -23.73 -9.16
C LYS A 18 6.00 -22.49 -9.31
N ILE A 19 5.29 -22.38 -10.44
CA ILE A 19 4.35 -21.28 -10.69
C ILE A 19 3.15 -21.37 -9.74
N GLU A 20 2.56 -22.55 -9.56
CA GLU A 20 1.44 -22.76 -8.63
C GLU A 20 1.80 -22.37 -7.19
N ARG A 21 2.97 -22.82 -6.70
CA ARG A 21 3.45 -22.45 -5.36
C ARG A 21 3.67 -20.95 -5.23
N LYS A 22 4.25 -20.30 -6.25
CA LYS A 22 4.47 -18.86 -6.25
C LYS A 22 3.14 -18.10 -6.22
N ASN A 23 2.16 -18.51 -7.02
CA ASN A 23 0.83 -17.88 -7.06
C ASN A 23 0.08 -18.05 -5.73
N VAL A 24 0.12 -19.22 -5.10
CA VAL A 24 -0.54 -19.44 -3.79
C VAL A 24 0.06 -18.55 -2.70
N LEU A 25 1.38 -18.37 -2.70
CA LEU A 25 2.06 -17.51 -1.72
C LEU A 25 1.73 -16.03 -1.95
N VAL A 26 1.69 -15.59 -3.21
CA VAL A 26 1.30 -14.22 -3.59
C VAL A 26 -0.16 -13.94 -3.23
N ASN A 27 -1.07 -14.85 -3.57
CA ASN A 27 -2.50 -14.70 -3.25
C ASN A 27 -2.77 -14.71 -1.72
N LYS A 28 -2.05 -15.53 -0.94
CA LYS A 28 -2.15 -15.52 0.53
C LYS A 28 -1.55 -14.26 1.17
N ALA A 29 -0.59 -13.62 0.53
CA ALA A 29 -0.03 -12.35 0.99
C ALA A 29 -1.01 -11.20 0.71
N GLN A 30 -1.59 -11.15 -0.50
CA GLN A 30 -2.61 -10.16 -0.86
C GLN A 30 -3.87 -10.28 0.01
N GLU A 31 -4.40 -11.48 0.25
CA GLU A 31 -5.57 -11.65 1.14
C GLU A 31 -5.34 -11.19 2.59
N LYS A 32 -4.08 -11.17 3.06
CA LYS A 32 -3.73 -10.67 4.40
C LYS A 32 -3.49 -9.16 4.44
N GLU A 33 -3.12 -8.54 3.33
CA GLU A 33 -2.94 -7.09 3.23
C GLU A 33 -4.27 -6.38 3.02
N ASP A 34 -5.18 -6.93 2.20
CA ASP A 34 -6.48 -6.32 1.91
C ASP A 34 -7.46 -6.35 3.11
N LYS A 35 -7.29 -7.27 4.07
CA LYS A 35 -8.16 -7.38 5.26
C LYS A 35 -7.78 -6.47 6.43
N LYS A 36 -6.75 -5.64 6.32
CA LYS A 36 -6.41 -4.65 7.35
C LYS A 36 -7.08 -3.29 7.16
N GLN A 37 -7.75 -3.04 6.03
CA GLN A 37 -8.51 -1.82 5.84
C GLN A 37 -9.94 -1.94 6.37
N VAL A 38 -10.12 -1.36 7.57
CA VAL A 38 -11.27 -0.52 7.95
C VAL A 38 -12.65 -1.18 8.03
N SER A 39 -13.11 -1.54 9.24
CA SER A 39 -14.56 -1.65 9.47
C SER A 39 -15.08 -1.52 10.91
N GLY A 40 -14.31 -1.11 11.93
CA GLY A 40 -14.93 -1.05 13.27
C GLY A 40 -14.25 -0.27 14.38
N GLN A 41 -12.99 0.11 14.24
CA GLN A 41 -12.31 0.92 15.25
C GLN A 41 -11.57 2.03 14.52
N LEU A 42 -12.21 3.20 14.42
CA LEU A 42 -11.50 4.43 14.09
C LEU A 42 -10.54 4.66 15.25
N ASP A 43 -9.29 4.24 15.08
CA ASP A 43 -8.22 4.68 15.93
C ASP A 43 -8.16 6.21 15.79
N LEU A 44 -8.48 6.94 16.87
CA LEU A 44 -8.61 8.40 16.86
C LEU A 44 -7.35 9.08 16.32
N TYR A 45 -6.20 8.42 16.49
CA TYR A 45 -4.94 8.81 15.90
C TYR A 45 -4.95 8.80 14.37
N ASN A 46 -5.48 7.73 13.75
CA ASN A 46 -5.57 7.63 12.29
C ASN A 46 -6.54 8.66 11.70
N PHE A 47 -7.57 9.05 12.44
CA PHE A 47 -8.48 10.11 12.02
C PHE A 47 -7.78 11.48 11.96
N LYS A 48 -7.01 11.83 13.00
CA LYS A 48 -6.22 13.07 13.05
C LYS A 48 -5.15 13.14 11.96
N LEU A 49 -4.51 12.01 11.66
CA LEU A 49 -3.57 11.92 10.54
C LEU A 49 -4.26 12.09 9.18
N ALA A 50 -5.45 11.52 9.00
CA ALA A 50 -6.20 11.66 7.75
C ALA A 50 -6.63 13.12 7.52
N GLU A 51 -7.00 13.83 8.58
CA GLU A 51 -7.33 15.26 8.54
C GLU A 51 -6.12 16.10 8.10
N ILE A 52 -4.97 15.93 8.76
CA ILE A 52 -3.72 16.63 8.39
C ILE A 52 -3.29 16.30 6.96
N ALA A 53 -3.41 15.04 6.54
CA ALA A 53 -3.09 14.63 5.18
C ALA A 53 -4.00 15.33 4.15
N HIS A 54 -5.28 15.47 4.46
CA HIS A 54 -6.24 16.17 3.61
C HIS A 54 -5.96 17.68 3.54
N GLU A 55 -5.49 18.29 4.63
CA GLU A 55 -5.07 19.69 4.61
C GLU A 55 -3.80 19.89 3.77
N LEU A 56 -2.82 19.02 3.93
CA LEU A 56 -1.57 19.05 3.17
C LEU A 56 -1.80 18.90 1.65
N ASP A 57 -2.77 18.08 1.25
CA ASP A 57 -3.12 17.87 -0.17
C ASP A 57 -3.66 19.16 -0.84
N LYS A 58 -4.22 20.08 -0.05
CA LYS A 58 -4.69 21.38 -0.55
C LYS A 58 -3.59 22.42 -0.68
N VAL A 59 -2.38 22.16 -0.16
CA VAL A 59 -1.28 23.13 -0.15
C VAL A 59 -0.56 23.12 -1.50
N ASN A 60 -0.70 24.20 -2.28
CA ASN A 60 0.07 24.37 -3.52
C ASN A 60 1.48 24.89 -3.23
N VAL A 61 2.45 23.97 -3.18
CA VAL A 61 3.86 24.29 -2.88
C VAL A 61 4.49 25.25 -3.90
N ASN A 62 4.00 25.27 -5.14
CA ASN A 62 4.59 26.10 -6.21
C ASN A 62 4.28 27.60 -6.06
N GLU A 63 3.20 27.94 -5.36
CA GLU A 63 2.73 29.32 -5.18
C GLU A 63 2.97 29.84 -3.77
N LEU A 64 3.50 28.99 -2.88
CA LEU A 64 3.70 29.33 -1.48
C LEU A 64 4.90 30.24 -1.31
N THR A 65 4.70 31.37 -0.63
CA THR A 65 5.82 32.19 -0.18
C THR A 65 6.50 31.54 1.03
N PRO A 66 7.79 31.83 1.30
CA PRO A 66 8.50 31.25 2.45
C PRO A 66 7.81 31.52 3.80
N ILE A 67 7.18 32.69 3.97
CA ILE A 67 6.47 33.04 5.20
C ILE A 67 5.17 32.23 5.35
N GLU A 68 4.46 31.98 4.26
CA GLU A 68 3.26 31.13 4.25
C GLU A 68 3.61 29.68 4.55
N ALA A 69 4.73 29.16 4.03
CA ALA A 69 5.22 27.82 4.37
C ALA A 69 5.42 27.67 5.87
N LEU A 70 6.11 28.64 6.48
CA LEU A 70 6.33 28.67 7.92
C LEU A 70 5.02 28.70 8.70
N ASN A 71 4.08 29.58 8.31
CA ASN A 71 2.79 29.69 8.99
C ASN A 71 1.95 28.40 8.88
N THR A 72 1.95 27.75 7.72
CA THR A 72 1.25 26.47 7.50
C THR A 72 1.85 25.36 8.37
N LEU A 73 3.18 25.29 8.49
CA LEU A 73 3.84 24.33 9.37
C LEU A 73 3.53 24.57 10.85
N VAL A 74 3.41 25.84 11.27
CA VAL A 74 3.04 26.19 12.65
C VAL A 74 1.62 25.73 12.95
N LYS A 75 0.66 25.95 12.05
CA LYS A 75 -0.74 25.50 12.20
C LYS A 75 -0.84 23.98 12.36
N ILE A 76 -0.22 23.22 11.45
CA ILE A 76 -0.22 21.74 11.51
C ILE A 76 0.38 21.23 12.83
N LYS A 77 1.43 21.89 13.33
CA LYS A 77 2.05 21.53 14.61
C LYS A 77 1.13 21.78 15.81
N GLU A 78 0.31 22.82 15.78
CA GLU A 78 -0.67 23.11 16.82
C GLU A 78 -1.78 22.07 16.82
N GLU A 79 -2.29 21.70 15.64
CA GLU A 79 -3.30 20.67 15.47
C GLU A 79 -2.83 19.33 16.02
N ILE A 80 -1.60 18.89 15.72
CA ILE A 80 -1.06 17.63 16.26
C ILE A 80 -1.04 17.61 17.79
N LYS A 81 -0.72 18.74 18.43
CA LYS A 81 -0.57 18.85 19.90
C LYS A 81 -1.89 18.95 20.67
N GLY A 82 -2.95 19.49 20.06
CA GLY A 82 -4.29 19.52 20.64
C GLY A 82 -5.03 18.23 20.36
#